data_AF-A0A9E2VL53-F1
#
_entry.id   AF-A0A9E2VL53-F1
#
_cell.length_a   1.000
_cell.length_b   1.000
_cell.length_c   1.000
_cell.angle_alpha   90.00
_cell.angle_beta   90.00
_cell.angle_gamma   90.00
#
_symmetry.space_group_name_H-M   'P 1'
#
loop_
_entity.id
_entity.type
_entity.pdbx_description
1 polymer ?
#
loop_
_entity_poly.entity_id
_entity_poly.type
_entity_poly.pdbx_seq_one_letter_code
_entity_poly.pdbx_strand_id
1 'polypeptide(L)'
;MKSFRNDELCDQCTQIQEGDGINPREESLKERQKENRERAERTNYRDQALAKQAARVIDQELASRASSIGCDLGVSHIEVSASGAHVRAWVSSLQHPDDPSSVERWLQAFAPFLRVRLGAVLARKRVPTLKLVFAADAPAIERQSQGQTDSPVGEHQ
;
A
#
# COMPACT_ATOMS: atom_id res chain seq x y z
N MET A 1 -27.40 -2.92 -75.51
CA MET A 1 -27.68 -2.60 -74.11
C MET A 1 -27.12 -3.72 -73.24
N LYS A 2 -26.00 -3.48 -72.54
CA LYS A 2 -25.41 -4.45 -71.60
C LYS A 2 -25.76 -4.00 -70.19
N SER A 3 -26.54 -4.82 -69.49
CA SER A 3 -26.86 -4.68 -68.07
C SER A 3 -25.60 -4.99 -67.27
N PHE A 4 -25.08 -4.00 -66.55
CA PHE A 4 -24.05 -4.20 -65.54
C PHE A 4 -24.76 -4.66 -64.25
N ARG A 5 -24.41 -5.85 -63.78
CA ARG A 5 -25.02 -6.51 -62.62
C ARG A 5 -24.60 -5.81 -61.34
N ASN A 6 -25.57 -5.51 -60.48
CA ASN A 6 -25.39 -4.95 -59.13
C ASN A 6 -24.59 -5.87 -58.17
N ASP A 7 -24.26 -7.09 -58.59
CA ASP A 7 -23.62 -8.08 -57.74
C ASP A 7 -22.13 -7.76 -57.43
N GLU A 8 -21.41 -7.06 -58.32
CA GLU A 8 -20.00 -6.68 -58.08
C GLU A 8 -19.83 -5.54 -57.07
N LEU A 9 -20.87 -4.75 -56.81
CA LEU A 9 -20.81 -3.62 -55.87
C LEU A 9 -20.99 -4.06 -54.40
N CYS A 10 -21.60 -5.22 -54.15
CA CYS A 10 -21.75 -5.76 -52.80
C CYS A 10 -20.46 -6.39 -52.24
N ASP A 11 -19.54 -6.84 -53.08
CA ASP A 11 -18.32 -7.51 -52.63
C ASP A 11 -17.25 -6.55 -52.08
N GLN A 12 -17.27 -5.26 -52.47
CA GLN A 12 -16.29 -4.28 -51.99
C GLN A 12 -16.60 -3.71 -50.60
N CYS A 13 -17.83 -3.84 -50.10
CA CYS A 13 -18.22 -3.32 -48.78
C CYS A 13 -17.96 -4.30 -47.62
N THR A 14 -17.48 -5.52 -47.91
CA THR A 14 -17.30 -6.58 -46.91
C THR A 14 -15.85 -6.71 -46.41
N GLN A 15 -14.91 -5.92 -46.95
CA GLN A 15 -13.52 -5.89 -46.50
C GLN A 15 -13.32 -4.86 -45.37
N ILE A 16 -14.00 -5.06 -44.25
CA ILE A 16 -13.65 -4.37 -42.99
C ILE A 16 -12.35 -5.02 -42.51
N GLN A 17 -11.21 -4.34 -42.67
CA GLN A 17 -9.95 -4.80 -42.10
C GLN A 17 -9.95 -4.58 -40.58
N GLU A 18 -9.31 -5.48 -39.83
CA GLU A 18 -9.06 -5.28 -38.40
C GLU A 18 -8.22 -4.01 -38.20
N GLY A 19 -8.89 -2.89 -37.90
CA GLY A 19 -8.27 -1.56 -37.80
C GLY A 19 -9.12 -0.43 -38.36
N ASP A 20 -10.11 -0.72 -39.21
CA ASP A 20 -11.03 0.29 -39.71
C ASP A 20 -11.98 0.76 -38.60
N GLY A 21 -11.72 1.97 -38.08
CA GLY A 21 -12.48 2.58 -36.98
C GLY A 21 -11.71 2.80 -35.69
N ILE A 22 -10.43 2.40 -35.60
CA ILE A 22 -9.59 2.77 -34.45
C ILE A 22 -9.24 4.26 -34.58
N ASN A 23 -9.96 5.07 -33.83
CA ASN A 23 -9.68 6.50 -33.76
C ASN A 23 -8.32 6.67 -33.06
N PRO A 24 -7.28 7.28 -33.67
CA PRO A 24 -5.94 7.38 -33.07
C PRO A 24 -5.93 8.13 -31.72
N ARG A 25 -6.99 8.91 -31.44
CA ARG A 25 -7.23 9.48 -30.11
C ARG A 25 -7.57 8.42 -29.04
N GLU A 26 -8.33 7.38 -29.38
CA GLU A 26 -8.71 6.34 -28.43
C GLU A 26 -7.53 5.44 -28.03
N GLU A 27 -6.63 5.11 -28.96
CA GLU A 27 -5.39 4.39 -28.65
C GLU A 27 -4.52 5.20 -27.68
N SER A 28 -4.33 6.49 -27.97
CA SER A 28 -3.53 7.37 -27.09
C SER A 28 -4.13 7.51 -25.68
N LEU A 29 -5.46 7.48 -25.56
CA LEU A 29 -6.15 7.50 -24.26
C LEU A 29 -5.99 6.18 -23.51
N LYS A 30 -6.09 5.04 -24.20
CA LYS A 30 -5.88 3.71 -23.60
C LYS A 30 -4.43 3.53 -23.15
N GLU A 31 -3.44 3.97 -23.93
CA GLU A 31 -2.03 3.97 -23.51
C GLU A 31 -1.79 4.84 -22.28
N ARG A 32 -2.30 6.08 -22.25
CA ARG A 32 -2.19 6.95 -21.07
C ARG A 32 -2.86 6.35 -19.84
N GLN A 33 -4.01 5.70 -20.00
CA GLN A 33 -4.69 5.02 -18.90
C GLN A 33 -3.88 3.83 -18.38
N LYS A 34 -3.31 3.03 -19.28
CA LYS A 34 -2.43 1.91 -18.93
C LYS A 34 -1.17 2.39 -18.20
N GLU A 35 -0.51 3.43 -18.70
CA GLU A 35 0.68 4.01 -18.08
C GLU A 35 0.38 4.60 -16.69
N ASN A 36 -0.75 5.30 -16.54
CA ASN A 36 -1.20 5.81 -15.24
C ASN A 36 -1.49 4.68 -14.24
N ARG A 37 -2.10 3.58 -14.71
CA ARG A 37 -2.37 2.40 -13.88
C ARG A 37 -1.07 1.72 -13.43
N GLU A 38 -0.15 1.47 -14.34
CA GLU A 38 1.16 0.88 -14.03
C GLU A 38 1.96 1.77 -13.06
N ARG A 39 1.87 3.09 -13.21
CA ARG A 39 2.52 4.06 -12.30
C ARG A 39 1.89 4.05 -10.91
N ALA A 40 0.57 3.93 -10.82
CA ALA A 40 -0.14 3.79 -9.54
C ALA A 40 0.25 2.49 -8.83
N GLU A 41 0.30 1.37 -9.56
CA GLU A 41 0.68 0.05 -9.02
C GLU A 41 2.13 0.04 -8.49
N ARG A 42 3.08 0.64 -9.23
CA ARG A 42 4.48 0.79 -8.76
C ARG A 42 4.60 1.67 -7.51
N THR A 43 3.77 2.72 -7.42
CA THR A 43 3.74 3.61 -6.25
C THR A 43 3.19 2.87 -5.04
N ASN A 44 2.11 2.11 -5.21
CA ASN A 44 1.53 1.27 -4.16
C ASN A 44 2.53 0.26 -3.62
N TYR A 45 3.31 -0.40 -4.47
CA TYR A 45 4.34 -1.34 -4.02
C TYR A 45 5.41 -0.68 -3.17
N ARG A 46 5.89 0.50 -3.57
CA ARG A 46 6.89 1.28 -2.82
C ARG A 46 6.33 1.76 -1.48
N ASP A 47 5.10 2.25 -1.46
CA ASP A 47 4.44 2.73 -0.25
C ASP A 47 4.15 1.57 0.72
N GLN A 48 3.81 0.39 0.23
CA GLN A 48 3.69 -0.83 1.05
C GLN A 48 5.02 -1.27 1.66
N ALA A 49 6.11 -1.26 0.88
CA ALA A 49 7.43 -1.57 1.40
C ALA A 49 7.85 -0.57 2.48
N LEU A 50 7.57 0.72 2.25
CA LEU A 50 7.82 1.78 3.23
C LEU A 50 6.99 1.58 4.49
N ALA A 51 5.71 1.24 4.37
CA ALA A 51 4.82 0.97 5.48
C ALA A 51 5.36 -0.17 6.35
N LYS A 52 5.78 -1.28 5.72
CA LYS A 52 6.38 -2.42 6.44
C LYS A 52 7.66 -2.06 7.17
N GLN A 53 8.54 -1.27 6.55
CA GLN A 53 9.78 -0.83 7.19
C GLN A 53 9.50 0.15 8.34
N ALA A 54 8.57 1.09 8.15
CA ALA A 54 8.15 2.01 9.19
C ALA A 54 7.53 1.29 10.39
N ALA A 55 6.70 0.27 10.15
CA ALA A 55 6.07 -0.53 11.21
C ALA A 55 7.13 -1.18 12.09
N ARG A 56 8.11 -1.85 11.48
CA ARG A 56 9.21 -2.50 12.22
C ARG A 56 10.01 -1.52 13.07
N VAL A 57 10.35 -0.35 12.53
CA VAL A 57 11.13 0.66 13.26
C VAL A 57 10.32 1.22 14.43
N ILE A 58 9.05 1.55 14.20
CA ILE A 58 8.19 2.09 15.25
C ILE A 58 7.94 1.03 16.33
N ASP A 59 7.61 -0.21 15.96
CA ASP A 59 7.42 -1.31 16.91
C ASP A 59 8.66 -1.56 17.76
N GLN A 60 9.84 -1.58 17.16
CA GLN A 60 11.09 -1.78 17.90
C GLN A 60 11.31 -0.67 18.95
N GLU A 61 11.08 0.58 18.57
CA GLU A 61 11.27 1.73 19.45
C GLU A 61 10.17 1.79 20.53
N LEU A 62 8.93 1.43 20.19
CA LEU A 62 7.84 1.27 21.17
C LEU A 62 8.18 0.17 22.17
N ALA A 63 8.55 -1.04 21.72
CA ALA A 63 8.93 -2.14 22.60
C ALA A 63 10.08 -1.77 23.56
N SER A 64 11.01 -0.92 23.12
CA SER A 64 12.15 -0.50 23.95
C SER A 64 11.79 0.52 25.05
N ARG A 65 10.68 1.24 24.93
CA ARG A 65 10.34 2.39 25.80
C ARG A 65 8.94 2.34 26.41
N ALA A 66 8.04 1.51 25.91
CA ALA A 66 6.66 1.43 26.38
C ALA A 66 6.57 0.93 27.83
N SER A 67 7.59 0.22 28.32
CA SER A 67 7.74 -0.13 29.74
C SER A 67 7.78 1.10 30.66
N SER A 68 8.22 2.27 30.18
CA SER A 68 8.24 3.51 30.97
C SER A 68 6.85 4.07 31.29
N ILE A 69 5.83 3.63 30.55
CA ILE A 69 4.42 4.01 30.78
C ILE A 69 3.56 2.83 31.25
N GLY A 70 4.19 1.70 31.58
CA GLY A 70 3.52 0.51 32.11
C GLY A 70 2.52 -0.13 31.13
N CYS A 71 2.67 0.10 29.83
CA CYS A 71 1.71 -0.32 28.83
C CYS A 71 2.44 -0.96 27.64
N ASP A 72 2.03 -2.16 27.22
CA ASP A 72 2.60 -2.81 26.04
C ASP A 72 1.94 -2.24 24.79
N LEU A 73 2.69 -1.44 24.03
CA LEU A 73 2.25 -0.78 22.81
C LEU A 73 2.79 -1.48 21.55
N GLY A 74 1.96 -1.53 20.51
CA GLY A 74 2.34 -2.02 19.19
C GLY A 74 1.63 -1.27 18.07
N VAL A 75 2.19 -1.34 16.87
CA VAL A 75 1.61 -0.77 15.66
C VAL A 75 0.54 -1.71 15.12
N SER A 76 -0.70 -1.22 14.99
CA SER A 76 -1.81 -1.97 14.40
C SER A 76 -1.94 -1.72 12.90
N HIS A 77 -1.68 -0.49 12.45
CA HIS A 77 -1.81 -0.10 11.06
C HIS A 77 -0.84 1.04 10.70
N ILE A 78 -0.36 1.05 9.45
CA ILE A 78 0.37 2.17 8.87
C ILE A 78 -0.23 2.56 7.54
N GLU A 79 -0.51 3.85 7.41
CA GLU A 79 -0.88 4.50 6.17
C GLU A 79 0.30 5.35 5.70
N VAL A 80 0.65 5.16 4.44
CA VAL A 80 1.66 5.95 3.75
C VAL A 80 0.96 6.71 2.63
N SER A 81 1.18 8.03 2.57
CA SER A 81 0.57 8.85 1.53
C SER A 81 1.56 9.85 0.93
N ALA A 82 1.16 10.40 -0.23
CA ALA A 82 1.98 11.31 -1.04
C ALA A 82 3.39 10.74 -1.34
N SER A 83 3.44 9.48 -1.80
CA SER A 83 4.68 8.76 -2.16
C SER A 83 5.68 8.66 -1.00
N GLY A 84 5.16 8.53 0.22
CA GLY A 84 5.93 8.42 1.44
C GLY A 84 6.44 9.74 2.02
N ALA A 85 5.79 10.86 1.70
CA ALA A 85 6.03 12.12 2.41
C ALA A 85 5.31 12.17 3.76
N HIS A 86 4.21 11.43 3.91
CA HIS A 86 3.44 11.34 5.14
C HIS A 86 3.28 9.88 5.56
N VAL A 87 3.50 9.65 6.86
CA VAL A 87 3.33 8.36 7.51
C VAL A 87 2.41 8.57 8.71
N ARG A 88 1.31 7.84 8.75
CA ARG A 88 0.41 7.79 9.89
C ARG A 88 0.45 6.37 10.45
N ALA A 89 0.76 6.25 11.73
CA ALA A 89 0.78 4.97 12.43
C ALA A 89 -0.31 4.96 13.50
N TRP A 90 -1.11 3.91 13.50
CA TRP A 90 -2.05 3.61 14.57
C TRP A 90 -1.36 2.68 15.55
N VAL A 91 -1.37 3.08 16.81
CA VAL A 91 -0.76 2.35 17.91
C VAL A 91 -1.88 1.88 18.82
N SER A 92 -1.88 0.60 19.12
CA SER A 92 -2.80 -0.01 20.07
C SER A 92 -2.03 -0.62 21.22
N SER A 93 -2.71 -0.88 22.32
CA SER A 93 -2.14 -1.68 23.41
C SER A 93 -2.69 -3.10 23.41
N LEU A 94 -1.90 -4.05 23.92
CA LEU A 94 -2.39 -5.38 24.25
C LEU A 94 -3.35 -5.38 25.45
N GLN A 95 -3.23 -4.40 26.34
CA GLN A 95 -4.04 -4.26 27.54
C GLN A 95 -4.73 -2.90 27.53
N HIS A 96 -5.98 -2.84 27.96
CA HIS A 96 -6.66 -1.54 28.04
C HIS A 96 -5.93 -0.66 29.07
N PRO A 97 -5.33 0.48 28.68
CA PRO A 97 -4.65 1.33 29.64
C PRO A 97 -5.69 1.98 30.56
N ASP A 98 -5.33 2.16 31.84
CA ASP A 98 -6.19 2.86 32.81
C ASP A 98 -6.41 4.33 32.42
N ASP A 99 -5.40 4.96 31.77
CA ASP A 99 -5.46 6.33 31.27
C ASP A 99 -4.99 6.41 29.80
N PRO A 100 -5.92 6.27 28.83
CA PRO A 100 -5.59 6.35 27.40
C PRO A 100 -5.08 7.74 26.99
N SER A 101 -5.48 8.81 27.69
CA SER A 101 -5.02 10.17 27.41
C SER A 101 -3.56 10.39 27.79
N SER A 102 -3.07 9.69 28.82
CA SER A 102 -1.63 9.70 29.15
C SER A 102 -0.80 8.97 28.09
N VAL A 103 -1.28 7.86 27.56
CA VAL A 103 -0.63 7.14 26.45
C VAL A 103 -0.56 8.02 25.20
N GLU A 104 -1.66 8.70 24.85
CA GLU A 104 -1.69 9.59 23.69
C GLU A 104 -0.72 10.76 23.84
N ARG A 105 -0.68 11.42 25.01
CA ARG A 105 0.28 12.50 25.29
C ARG A 105 1.73 12.02 25.20
N TRP A 106 2.01 10.83 25.71
CA TRP A 106 3.34 10.24 25.60
C TRP A 106 3.73 9.97 24.14
N LEU A 107 2.82 9.39 23.33
CA LEU A 107 3.05 9.18 21.90
C LEU A 107 3.29 10.49 21.15
N GLN A 108 2.52 11.54 21.45
CA GLN A 108 2.72 12.86 20.85
C GLN A 108 4.10 13.45 21.19
N ALA A 109 4.53 13.32 22.45
CA ALA A 109 5.86 13.75 22.89
C ALA A 109 7.00 12.90 22.27
N PHE A 110 6.73 11.63 21.99
CA PHE A 110 7.71 10.68 21.44
C PHE A 110 7.84 10.76 19.91
N ALA A 111 6.81 11.24 19.21
CA ALA A 111 6.76 11.31 17.74
C ALA A 111 7.96 12.03 17.08
N PRO A 112 8.50 13.16 17.59
CA PRO A 112 9.66 13.81 17.00
C PRO A 112 10.92 12.92 16.99
N PHE A 113 11.14 12.17 18.08
CA PHE A 113 12.25 11.23 18.17
C PHE A 113 12.10 10.10 17.16
N LEU A 114 10.91 9.48 17.10
CA LEU A 114 10.61 8.43 16.11
C LEU A 114 10.78 8.92 14.67
N ARG A 115 10.38 10.15 14.38
CA ARG A 115 10.58 10.75 13.06
C ARG A 115 12.05 10.80 12.67
N VAL A 116 12.93 11.22 13.57
CA VAL A 116 14.38 11.27 13.33
C VAL A 116 14.94 9.86 13.10
N ARG A 117 14.56 8.89 13.93
CA ARG A 117 14.99 7.49 13.79
C ARG A 117 14.52 6.88 12.48
N LEU A 118 13.26 7.10 12.11
CA LEU A 118 12.70 6.65 10.85
C LEU A 118 13.45 7.29 9.66
N GLY A 119 13.77 8.59 9.74
CA GLY A 119 14.58 9.28 8.74
C GLY A 119 15.95 8.63 8.52
N ALA A 120 16.63 8.25 9.61
CA ALA A 120 17.94 7.60 9.56
C ALA A 120 17.85 6.20 8.91
N VAL A 121 16.86 5.39 9.30
CA VAL A 121 16.71 4.01 8.80
C VAL A 121 16.29 3.97 7.32
N LEU A 122 15.47 4.93 6.89
CA LEU A 122 15.00 4.98 5.51
C LEU A 122 16.04 5.55 4.54
N ALA A 123 17.13 6.13 5.03
CA ALA A 123 18.19 6.77 4.23
C ALA A 123 17.66 7.74 3.14
N ARG A 124 16.54 8.41 3.41
CA ARG A 124 15.88 9.30 2.45
C ARG A 124 16.39 10.74 2.58
N LYS A 125 16.52 11.43 1.44
CA LYS A 125 16.85 12.88 1.38
C LYS A 125 15.86 13.75 2.16
N ARG A 126 14.58 13.33 2.24
CA ARG A 126 13.53 14.01 3.01
C ARG A 126 12.91 13.03 4.00
N VAL A 127 12.90 13.43 5.27
CA VAL A 127 12.31 12.65 6.35
C VAL A 127 10.79 12.82 6.32
N PRO A 128 10.01 11.72 6.25
CA PRO A 128 8.55 11.81 6.23
C PRO A 128 8.00 12.52 7.46
N THR A 129 6.85 13.15 7.33
CA THR A 129 6.08 13.61 8.49
C THR A 129 5.43 12.40 9.13
N LEU A 130 5.64 12.22 10.43
CA LEU A 130 5.08 11.11 11.21
C LEU A 130 3.96 11.62 12.10
N LYS A 131 2.79 10.97 12.05
CA LYS A 131 1.68 11.15 13.00
C LYS A 131 1.40 9.82 13.69
N LEU A 132 1.37 9.83 15.02
CA LEU A 132 0.97 8.69 15.83
C LEU A 132 -0.45 8.91 16.31
N VAL A 133 -1.30 7.88 16.22
CA VAL A 133 -2.69 7.90 16.67
C VAL A 133 -2.87 6.72 17.61
N PHE A 134 -3.30 6.99 18.85
CA PHE A 134 -3.65 5.92 19.77
C PHE A 134 -5.05 5.41 19.42
N ALA A 135 -5.17 4.10 19.23
CA ALA A 135 -6.43 3.42 18.95
C ALA A 135 -6.79 2.53 20.14
N ALA A 136 -7.52 3.11 21.11
CA ALA A 136 -7.96 2.42 22.31
C ALA A 136 -8.87 1.21 21.99
N ASP A 137 -9.70 1.34 20.94
CA ASP A 137 -10.67 0.32 20.50
C ASP A 137 -10.24 -0.39 19.21
N ALA A 138 -8.93 -0.49 18.93
CA ALA A 138 -8.49 -1.24 17.77
C ALA A 138 -8.97 -2.71 17.92
N PRO A 139 -9.61 -3.31 16.89
CA PRO A 139 -9.91 -4.73 16.93
C PRO A 139 -8.61 -5.49 17.19
N ALA A 140 -8.66 -6.43 18.14
CA ALA A 140 -7.52 -7.22 18.56
C ALA A 140 -6.71 -7.61 17.32
N ILE A 141 -5.41 -7.28 17.31
CA ILE A 141 -4.50 -7.63 16.22
C ILE A 141 -4.56 -9.15 16.12
N GLU A 142 -5.37 -9.68 15.20
CA GLU A 142 -5.29 -11.05 14.75
C GLU A 142 -3.90 -11.18 14.15
N ARG A 143 -2.95 -11.64 14.97
CA ARG A 143 -1.66 -12.08 14.49
C ARG A 143 -1.99 -13.13 13.45
N GLN A 144 -1.82 -12.77 12.17
CA GLN A 144 -1.88 -13.72 11.07
C GLN A 144 -0.80 -14.75 11.36
N SER A 145 -1.22 -15.83 11.99
CA SER A 145 -0.47 -17.07 12.09
C SER A 145 -0.24 -17.49 10.66
N GLN A 146 0.95 -17.18 10.12
CA GLN A 146 1.45 -17.83 8.92
C GLN A 146 1.62 -19.31 9.28
N GLY A 147 0.53 -20.06 9.13
CA GLY A 147 0.53 -21.51 9.09
C GLY A 147 1.33 -21.94 7.87
N GLN A 148 2.64 -22.03 8.06
CA GLN A 148 3.46 -23.19 7.73
C GLN A 148 2.76 -24.18 6.78
N THR A 149 3.04 -24.06 5.49
CA THR A 149 2.78 -25.13 4.51
C THR A 149 3.76 -26.26 4.79
N ASP A 150 3.38 -27.22 5.63
CA ASP A 150 3.98 -28.55 5.61
C ASP A 150 3.45 -29.28 4.36
N SER A 151 4.24 -29.26 3.29
CA SER A 151 4.09 -30.20 2.19
C SER A 151 4.82 -31.49 2.54
N PRO A 152 4.16 -32.65 2.64
CA PRO A 152 4.84 -33.91 2.84
C PRO A 152 5.62 -34.30 1.57
N VAL A 153 6.88 -34.65 1.79
CA VAL A 153 7.80 -35.24 0.81
C VAL A 153 7.17 -36.52 0.27
N GLY A 154 6.96 -36.57 -1.04
CA GLY A 154 6.57 -37.80 -1.73
C GLY A 154 7.69 -38.82 -1.67
N GLU A 155 7.46 -39.90 -0.94
CA GLU A 155 8.22 -41.14 -1.08
C GLU A 155 7.82 -41.82 -2.40
N HIS A 156 8.75 -41.87 -3.34
CA HIS A 156 8.73 -42.86 -4.43
C HIS A 156 9.82 -43.90 -4.13
N GLN A 157 9.39 -45.09 -3.74
CA GLN A 157 10.06 -46.35 -4.04
C GLN A 157 9.12 -47.19 -4.89
#